data_AF-A0A6B3EPU7-F1
#
_entry.id   AF-A0A6B3EPU7-F1
#
_cell.length_a   1.000
_cell.length_b   1.000
_cell.length_c   1.000
_cell.angle_alpha   90.00
_cell.angle_beta   90.00
_cell.angle_gamma   90.00
#
_symmetry.space_group_name_H-M   'P 1'
#
loop_
_entity.id
_entity.type
_entity.pdbx_description
1 polymer ?
#
loop_
_entity_poly.entity_id
_entity_poly.type
_entity_poly.pdbx_seq_one_letter_code
_entity_poly.pdbx_strand_id
1 'polypeptide(L)' 'MDARREHGEEGALDRSLPELLRSWRKRLSPRDFPGLRAQGRRATGLTQRDVARLIDVSERWYGALERGKK' A
#
# COMPACT_ATOMS: atom_id res chain seq x y z
N MET A 1 33.86 -16.59 6.36
CA MET A 1 33.10 -15.65 7.20
C MET A 1 31.90 -15.25 6.37
N ASP A 2 30.79 -15.97 6.52
CA ASP A 2 29.57 -15.71 5.76
C ASP A 2 28.39 -15.66 6.72
N ALA A 3 27.98 -14.45 7.06
CA ALA A 3 26.70 -14.19 7.72
C ALA A 3 25.82 -13.46 6.70
N ARG A 4 25.26 -14.25 5.78
CA ARG A 4 24.27 -13.79 4.82
C ARG A 4 23.05 -13.33 5.60
N ARG A 5 22.69 -12.06 5.39
CA ARG A 5 21.55 -11.38 6.02
C ARG A 5 20.26 -12.14 5.73
N GLU A 6 19.76 -12.86 6.73
CA GLU A 6 18.42 -13.45 6.73
C GLU A 6 17.63 -12.83 7.90
N HIS A 7 17.17 -11.59 7.73
CA HIS A 7 16.09 -11.02 8.54
C HIS A 7 15.34 -10.02 7.66
N GLY A 8 14.47 -10.55 6.81
CA GLY A 8 13.66 -9.75 5.89
C GLY A 8 12.17 -10.06 5.88
N GLU A 9 11.72 -11.12 6.57
CA GLU A 9 10.34 -11.62 6.40
C GLU A 9 9.57 -11.89 7.71
N GLU A 10 10.24 -12.06 8.87
CA GLU A 10 9.58 -12.42 10.13
C GLU A 10 8.68 -11.32 10.73
N GLY A 11 8.86 -10.05 10.35
CA GLY A 11 7.99 -8.95 10.79
C GLY A 11 6.75 -8.71 9.91
N ALA A 12 6.48 -9.56 8.92
CA ALA A 12 5.31 -9.40 8.04
C ALA A 12 4.03 -9.97 8.67
N LEU A 13 4.15 -10.98 9.54
CA LEU A 13 3.00 -11.74 10.05
C LEU A 13 2.33 -11.12 11.30
N ASP A 14 3.03 -10.25 12.02
CA ASP A 14 2.53 -9.59 13.25
C ASP A 14 1.96 -8.18 13.02
N ARG A 15 1.86 -7.74 11.76
CA ARG A 15 1.30 -6.43 11.42
C ARG A 15 -0.21 -6.49 11.29
N SER A 16 -0.88 -5.52 11.92
CA SER A 16 -2.33 -5.37 11.76
C SER A 16 -2.68 -5.14 10.28
N LEU A 17 -3.83 -5.64 9.80
CA LEU A 17 -4.27 -5.45 8.42
C LEU A 17 -4.21 -3.97 7.97
N PRO A 18 -4.61 -2.97 8.78
CA PRO A 18 -4.43 -1.55 8.44
C PRO A 18 -2.97 -1.14 8.16
N GLU A 19 -2.02 -1.65 8.94
CA GLU A 19 -0.59 -1.37 8.75
C GLU A 19 -0.03 -2.06 7.50
N LEU A 20 -0.46 -3.30 7.24
CA LEU A 20 -0.09 -4.03 6.04
C LEU A 20 -0.53 -3.27 4.78
N LEU A 21 -1.80 -2.83 4.74
CA LEU A 21 -2.35 -2.08 3.62
C LEU A 21 -1.60 -0.76 3.40
N ARG A 22 -1.34 0.00 4.47
CA ARG A 22 -0.56 1.25 4.39
C ARG A 22 0.86 1.02 3.90
N SER A 23 1.51 -0.04 4.38
CA SER A 23 2.87 -0.40 3.99
C SER A 23 2.95 -0.76 2.51
N TRP A 24 2.05 -1.64 2.06
CA TRP A 24 1.96 -2.05 0.66
C TRP A 24 1.68 -0.85 -0.25
N ARG A 25 0.69 -0.03 0.11
CA ARG A 25 0.31 1.17 -0.65
C ARG A 25 1.47 2.14 -0.85
N LYS A 26 2.30 2.35 0.16
CA LYS A 26 3.48 3.25 0.10
C LYS A 26 4.58 2.74 -0.83
N ARG A 27 4.67 1.43 -1.04
CA ARG A 27 5.73 0.80 -1.87
C ARG A 27 5.42 0.81 -3.36
N LEU A 28 4.13 0.79 -3.71
CA LEU A 28 3.68 0.71 -5.11
C LEU A 28 3.80 2.04 -5.84
N SER A 29 4.19 2.02 -7.11
CA SER A 29 4.12 3.21 -7.96
C SER A 29 2.77 3.30 -8.66
N PRO A 30 2.12 4.49 -8.72
CA PRO A 30 0.96 4.69 -9.59
C PRO A 30 1.23 4.40 -11.07
N ARG A 31 2.50 4.43 -11.50
CA ARG A 31 2.91 4.16 -12.89
C ARG A 31 2.79 2.69 -13.27
N ASP A 32 2.75 1.80 -12.28
CA ASP A 32 2.66 0.35 -12.49
C ASP A 32 1.22 -0.10 -12.81
N PHE A 33 0.24 0.80 -12.69
CA PHE A 33 -1.18 0.48 -12.83
C PHE A 33 -1.82 1.24 -14.00
N PRO A 34 -2.26 0.54 -15.06
CA PRO A 34 -3.05 1.13 -16.13
C PRO A 34 -4.30 1.83 -15.57
N GLY A 35 -4.59 3.05 -16.04
CA GLY A 35 -5.75 3.82 -15.61
C GLY A 35 -5.52 4.72 -14.38
N LEU A 36 -4.37 4.61 -13.71
CA LEU A 36 -3.92 5.61 -12.74
C LEU A 36 -3.06 6.67 -13.42
N ARG A 37 -3.36 7.94 -13.17
CA ARG A 37 -2.51 9.05 -13.61
C ARG A 37 -1.60 9.42 -12.44
N ALA A 38 -0.30 9.16 -12.57
CA ALA A 38 0.69 9.69 -11.64
C ALA A 38 0.66 11.23 -11.73
N GLN A 39 0.04 11.89 -10.75
CA GLN A 39 -0.10 13.34 -10.77
C GLN A 39 1.26 13.98 -10.41
N GLY A 40 1.92 14.61 -11.38
CA GLY A 40 3.17 15.34 -11.19
C GLY A 40 4.41 14.46 -10.92
N ARG A 41 5.32 14.92 -10.04
CA ARG A 41 6.61 14.25 -9.72
C ARG A 41 6.46 13.02 -8.81
N ARG A 42 5.24 12.56 -8.53
CA ARG A 42 5.03 11.44 -7.61
C ARG A 42 5.51 10.14 -8.24
N ALA A 43 6.68 9.68 -7.81
CA ALA A 43 7.31 8.47 -8.32
C ALA A 43 6.83 7.20 -7.60
N THR A 44 6.38 7.33 -6.34
CA THR A 44 6.03 6.19 -5.47
C THR A 44 4.85 6.51 -4.56
N GLY A 45 4.21 5.45 -4.09
CA GLY A 45 3.08 5.46 -3.18
C GLY A 45 1.76 5.70 -3.89
N LEU A 46 0.82 4.77 -3.79
CA LEU A 46 -0.57 5.02 -4.16
C LEU A 46 -1.25 5.89 -3.07
N THR A 47 -2.22 6.72 -3.45
CA THR A 47 -3.17 7.33 -2.51
C THR A 47 -4.27 6.33 -2.11
N GLN A 48 -5.03 6.64 -1.06
CA GLN A 48 -6.25 5.89 -0.75
C GLN A 48 -7.24 5.94 -1.92
N ARG A 49 -7.37 7.09 -2.59
CA ARG A 49 -8.18 7.27 -3.79
C ARG A 49 -7.74 6.38 -4.95
N ASP A 50 -6.43 6.25 -5.17
CA ASP A 50 -5.88 5.40 -6.23
C ASP A 50 -6.30 3.95 -6.02
N VAL A 51 -6.10 3.43 -4.79
CA VAL A 51 -6.49 2.05 -4.47
C VAL A 51 -8.01 1.88 -4.54
N ALA A 52 -8.77 2.83 -4.02
CA ALA A 52 -10.23 2.79 -4.07
C ALA A 52 -10.76 2.74 -5.51
N ARG A 53 -10.14 3.49 -6.43
CA ARG A 53 -10.46 3.44 -7.86
C ARG A 53 -10.07 2.10 -8.50
N LEU A 54 -8.94 1.51 -8.13
CA LEU A 54 -8.49 0.22 -8.67
C LEU A 54 -9.43 -0.94 -8.31
N ILE A 55 -10.07 -0.88 -7.14
CA ILE A 55 -10.94 -1.94 -6.63
C ILE A 55 -12.44 -1.57 -6.68
N ASP A 56 -12.77 -0.44 -7.32
CA ASP A 56 -14.13 0.10 -7.47
C ASP A 56 -14.92 0.25 -6.16
N VAL A 57 -14.32 0.89 -5.17
CA VAL A 57 -14.97 1.25 -3.89
C VAL A 57 -14.86 2.75 -3.63
N SER A 58 -15.64 3.25 -2.67
CA SER A 58 -15.48 4.64 -2.24
C SER A 58 -14.16 4.85 -1.48
N GLU A 59 -13.53 6.01 -1.68
CA GLU A 59 -12.33 6.41 -0.93
C GLU A 59 -12.60 6.43 0.59
N ARG A 60 -13.82 6.80 1.01
CA ARG A 60 -14.24 6.78 2.40
C ARG A 60 -14.22 5.37 2.98
N TRP A 61 -14.75 4.39 2.25
CA TRP A 61 -14.76 2.98 2.65
C TRP A 61 -13.33 2.44 2.76
N TYR A 62 -12.51 2.63 1.74
CA TYR A 62 -11.12 2.17 1.78
C TYR A 62 -10.31 2.86 2.88
N GLY A 63 -10.53 4.16 3.11
CA GLY A 63 -9.92 4.87 4.22
C GLY A 63 -10.37 4.35 5.59
N ALA A 64 -11.61 3.87 5.73
CA ALA A 64 -12.10 3.24 6.96
C ALA A 64 -11.36 1.91 7.22
N LEU A 65 -11.20 1.10 6.16
CA LEU A 65 -10.41 -0.13 6.19
C LEU A 65 -8.95 0.12 6.62
N GLU A 66 -8.27 1.10 6.02
CA GLU A 66 -6.90 1.50 6.41
C GLU A 66 -6.79 2.10 7.82
N ARG A 67 -7.91 2.44 8.47
CA ARG A 67 -7.96 2.91 9.85
C ARG A 67 -8.42 1.83 10.82
N GLY A 68 -8.73 0.61 10.34
CA GLY A 68 -9.29 -0.46 11.16
C GLY A 68 -10.69 -0.15 11.69
N LYS A 69 -11.44 0.73 11.02
CA LYS A 69 -12.82 1.07 11.40
C LYS A 69 -13.76 0.06 10.74
N LYS A 70 -14.70 -0.48 11.52
CA LYS A 70 -15.81 -1.31 11.06
C LYS A 70 -16.98 -0.43 10.63
#